data_AF-R7B5X5-F1
#
_entry.id   AF-R7B5X5-F1
#
_cell.length_a   1.000
_cell.length_b   1.000
_cell.length_c   1.000
_cell.angle_alpha   90.00
_cell.angle_beta   90.00
_cell.angle_gamma   90.00
#
_symmetry.space_group_name_H-M   'P 1'
#
loop_
_entity.id
_entity.type
_entity.pdbx_description
1 polymer ?
#
loop_
_entity_poly.entity_id
_entity_poly.type
_entity_poly.pdbx_seq_one_letter_code
_entity_poly.pdbx_strand_id
1 'polypeptide(L)'
;MAGPNGNDVFWQDRAARDNSDYNGSGSNACFYDERVERRQRFSSIKAYILFIAICLFLIFITSCVLAGDIKLRRGNSVEVPYDRVNGVAYVYDSNNKIYAVGIDALSQLKGDNVVLYYTGDNIASAKPVTVVWFYVVMYMAWIAILIFLIFAAWKKFHGSHHAVEHTGKSRFDD
;
A
#
# COMPACT_ATOMS: atom_id res chain seq x y z
N MET A 1 -6.99 56.97 -47.76
CA MET A 1 -6.45 55.74 -47.14
C MET A 1 -5.55 56.19 -46.01
N ALA A 2 -6.07 56.23 -44.79
CA ALA A 2 -5.28 56.61 -43.62
C ALA A 2 -4.41 55.40 -43.26
N GLY A 3 -3.09 55.56 -43.39
CA GLY A 3 -2.13 54.56 -42.91
C GLY A 3 -2.24 54.41 -41.39
N PRO A 4 -1.79 53.27 -40.83
CA PRO A 4 -1.83 53.03 -39.38
C PRO A 4 -1.17 54.21 -38.64
N ASN A 5 -1.86 54.75 -37.63
CA ASN A 5 -1.35 55.86 -36.84
C ASN A 5 -0.05 55.40 -36.17
N GLY A 6 0.96 56.27 -36.14
CA GLY A 6 2.28 55.94 -35.56
C GLY A 6 2.22 55.45 -34.10
N ASN A 7 1.15 55.77 -33.37
CA ASN A 7 0.89 55.24 -32.04
C ASN A 7 0.55 53.74 -32.05
N ASP A 8 -0.19 53.26 -33.05
CA ASP A 8 -0.65 51.87 -33.13
C ASP A 8 0.55 50.94 -33.39
N VAL A 9 1.47 51.41 -34.25
CA VAL A 9 2.76 50.78 -34.53
C VAL A 9 3.65 50.80 -33.29
N PHE A 10 3.69 51.92 -32.56
CA PHE A 10 4.45 52.03 -31.32
C PHE A 10 3.96 51.06 -30.24
N TRP A 11 2.64 50.90 -30.08
CA TRP A 11 2.07 49.94 -29.13
C TRP A 11 2.29 48.49 -29.55
N GLN A 12 2.24 48.18 -30.85
CA GLN A 12 2.56 46.84 -31.36
C GLN A 12 4.04 46.49 -31.19
N ASP A 13 4.95 47.43 -31.49
CA ASP A 13 6.39 47.22 -31.30
C ASP A 13 6.75 47.09 -29.81
N ARG A 14 6.05 47.84 -28.93
CA ARG A 14 6.23 47.74 -27.49
C ARG A 14 5.69 46.41 -26.95
N ALA A 15 4.52 45.97 -27.40
CA ALA A 15 3.96 44.67 -27.01
C ALA A 15 4.78 43.49 -27.56
N ALA A 16 5.32 43.60 -28.78
CA ALA A 16 6.18 42.58 -29.36
C ALA A 16 7.55 42.53 -28.65
N ARG A 17 8.12 43.68 -28.27
CA ARG A 17 9.32 43.76 -27.44
C ARG A 17 9.10 43.20 -26.05
N ASP A 18 8.00 43.56 -25.37
CA ASP A 18 7.68 43.02 -24.06
C ASP A 18 7.48 41.49 -24.12
N ASN A 19 6.84 40.96 -25.18
CA ASN A 19 6.72 39.51 -25.38
C ASN A 19 8.06 38.84 -25.71
N SER A 20 8.94 39.53 -26.44
CA SER A 20 10.28 39.05 -26.78
C SER A 20 11.25 39.15 -25.60
N ASP A 21 11.06 40.11 -24.71
CA ASP A 21 11.84 40.25 -23.48
C ASP A 21 11.35 39.22 -22.45
N TYR A 22 10.07 38.85 -22.48
CA TYR A 22 9.55 37.70 -21.72
C TYR A 22 10.08 36.35 -22.23
N ASN A 23 10.28 36.20 -23.55
CA ASN A 23 10.80 34.97 -24.16
C ASN A 23 12.33 34.95 -24.41
N GLY A 24 13.01 36.09 -24.32
CA GLY A 24 14.37 36.32 -24.82
C GLY A 24 15.28 37.08 -23.85
N SER A 25 14.77 37.54 -22.71
CA SER A 25 15.63 37.88 -21.57
C SER A 25 16.17 36.58 -20.98
N GLY A 26 17.38 36.22 -21.41
CA GLY A 26 18.23 35.19 -20.83
C GLY A 26 18.68 35.52 -19.40
N SER A 27 17.73 35.87 -18.54
CA SER A 27 17.84 35.62 -17.11
C SER A 27 17.33 34.19 -16.89
N ASN A 28 18.25 33.25 -16.73
CA ASN A 28 17.97 31.98 -16.04
C ASN A 28 17.63 32.24 -14.55
N ALA A 29 16.81 33.25 -14.24
CA ALA A 29 15.93 33.19 -13.09
C ALA A 29 14.93 32.08 -13.41
N CYS A 30 15.37 30.85 -13.13
CA CYS A 30 14.49 29.75 -12.82
C CYS A 30 13.41 30.33 -11.92
N PHE A 31 12.26 30.70 -12.50
CA PHE A 31 11.05 30.94 -11.74
C PHE A 31 10.82 29.59 -11.08
N TYR A 32 11.29 29.50 -9.85
CA TYR A 32 11.08 28.39 -8.95
C TYR A 32 9.58 28.38 -8.70
N ASP A 33 8.84 27.77 -9.63
CA ASP A 33 7.40 27.65 -9.49
C ASP A 33 7.15 26.55 -8.48
N GLU A 34 7.20 26.95 -7.21
CA GLU A 34 6.85 26.12 -6.06
C GLU A 34 5.50 25.41 -6.29
N ARG A 35 4.61 25.92 -7.15
CA ARG A 35 3.32 25.28 -7.44
C ARG A 35 3.47 24.07 -8.35
N VAL A 36 4.39 24.10 -9.32
CA VAL A 36 4.67 22.96 -10.21
C VAL A 36 5.42 21.87 -9.44
N GLU A 37 6.38 22.25 -8.61
CA GLU A 37 7.11 21.31 -7.76
C GLU A 37 6.20 20.72 -6.65
N ARG A 38 5.35 21.54 -6.01
CA ARG A 38 4.31 21.05 -5.10
C ARG A 38 3.35 20.10 -5.82
N ARG A 39 2.89 20.39 -7.04
CA ARG A 39 2.01 19.48 -7.81
C ARG A 39 2.71 18.16 -8.16
N GLN A 40 3.97 18.17 -8.56
CA GLN A 40 4.73 16.93 -8.81
C GLN A 40 4.99 16.14 -7.52
N ARG A 41 5.30 16.82 -6.42
CA ARG A 41 5.40 16.21 -5.08
C ARG A 41 4.07 15.58 -4.69
N PHE A 42 2.94 16.30 -4.76
CA PHE A 42 1.60 15.79 -4.45
C PHE A 42 1.17 14.63 -5.35
N SER A 43 1.49 14.66 -6.65
CA SER A 43 1.22 13.55 -7.57
C SER A 43 1.93 12.28 -7.11
N SER A 44 3.20 12.40 -6.71
CA SER A 44 3.99 11.24 -6.27
C SER A 44 3.66 10.76 -4.85
N ILE A 45 3.19 11.65 -3.97
CA ILE A 45 2.78 11.33 -2.58
C ILE A 45 1.47 10.55 -2.54
N LYS A 46 0.54 10.82 -3.46
CA LYS A 46 -0.74 10.09 -3.55
C LYS A 46 -0.55 8.58 -3.66
N ALA A 47 0.48 8.14 -4.41
CA ALA A 47 0.81 6.73 -4.51
C ALA A 47 1.26 6.13 -3.17
N TYR A 48 2.16 6.80 -2.44
CA TYR A 48 2.60 6.32 -1.11
C TYR A 48 1.45 6.29 -0.10
N ILE A 49 0.59 7.32 -0.08
CA ILE A 49 -0.59 7.34 0.79
C ILE A 49 -1.53 6.17 0.44
N LEU A 50 -1.76 5.91 -0.84
CA LEU A 50 -2.56 4.78 -1.30
C LEU A 50 -1.95 3.44 -0.86
N PHE A 51 -0.63 3.25 -1.03
CA PHE A 51 0.05 2.03 -0.59
C PHE A 51 0.01 1.83 0.92
N ILE A 52 0.15 2.91 1.71
CA ILE A 52 0.02 2.86 3.17
C ILE A 52 -1.42 2.47 3.55
N ALA A 53 -2.43 3.05 2.91
CA ALA A 53 -3.83 2.71 3.14
C ALA A 53 -4.12 1.24 2.82
N ILE A 54 -3.58 0.72 1.71
CA ILE A 54 -3.69 -0.69 1.33
C ILE A 54 -3.00 -1.59 2.39
N CYS A 55 -1.80 -1.24 2.85
CA CYS A 55 -1.11 -2.03 3.88
C CYS A 55 -1.90 -2.08 5.19
N LEU A 56 -2.46 -0.94 5.62
CA LEU A 56 -3.33 -0.89 6.80
C LEU A 56 -4.59 -1.73 6.63
N PHE A 57 -5.18 -1.72 5.43
CA PHE A 57 -6.33 -2.57 5.11
C PHE A 57 -5.98 -4.07 5.16
N LEU A 58 -4.80 -4.47 4.69
CA LEU A 58 -4.33 -5.85 4.78
C LEU A 58 -4.06 -6.28 6.23
N ILE A 59 -3.50 -5.39 7.05
CA ILE A 59 -3.35 -5.60 8.50
C ILE A 59 -4.73 -5.78 9.14
N PHE A 60 -5.71 -4.95 8.76
CA PHE A 60 -7.08 -5.06 9.27
C PHE A 60 -7.72 -6.40 8.91
N ILE A 61 -7.66 -6.83 7.64
CA ILE A 61 -8.16 -8.15 7.21
C ILE A 61 -7.49 -9.26 8.02
N THR A 62 -6.17 -9.25 8.12
CA THR A 62 -5.41 -10.26 8.88
C THR A 62 -5.89 -10.33 10.34
N SER A 63 -6.18 -9.17 10.94
CA SER A 63 -6.71 -9.07 12.30
C SER A 63 -8.14 -9.59 12.44
N CYS A 64 -9.00 -9.36 11.45
CA CYS A 64 -10.35 -9.91 11.43
C CYS A 64 -10.33 -11.45 11.35
N VAL A 65 -9.47 -12.03 10.51
CA VAL A 65 -9.33 -13.49 10.39
C VAL A 65 -8.80 -14.07 11.71
N LEU A 66 -7.75 -13.47 12.29
CA LEU A 66 -7.21 -13.89 13.59
C LEU A 66 -8.29 -13.83 14.70
N ALA A 67 -9.09 -12.77 14.75
CA ALA A 67 -10.16 -12.65 15.73
C ALA A 67 -11.25 -13.72 15.55
N GLY A 68 -11.57 -14.08 14.30
CA GLY A 68 -12.46 -15.21 13.99
C GLY A 68 -11.89 -16.53 14.49
N ASP A 69 -10.62 -16.80 14.20
CA ASP A 69 -9.90 -17.99 14.62
C ASP A 69 -9.80 -18.10 16.15
N ILE A 70 -9.56 -16.98 16.86
CA ILE A 70 -9.55 -16.95 18.33
C ILE A 70 -10.93 -17.31 18.90
N LYS A 71 -12.01 -16.80 18.31
CA LYS A 71 -13.39 -17.12 18.73
C LYS A 71 -13.69 -18.61 18.54
N LEU A 72 -13.25 -19.19 17.42
CA LEU A 72 -13.36 -20.63 17.15
C LEU A 72 -12.53 -21.47 18.14
N ARG A 73 -11.29 -21.07 18.43
CA ARG A 73 -10.41 -21.75 19.40
C ARG A 73 -10.96 -21.75 20.83
N ARG A 74 -11.82 -20.78 21.20
CA ARG A 74 -12.51 -20.75 22.50
C ARG A 74 -13.68 -21.73 22.59
N GLY A 75 -14.14 -22.26 21.47
CA GLY A 75 -15.21 -23.26 21.41
C GLY A 75 -14.70 -24.67 21.74
N ASN A 76 -15.37 -25.65 21.15
CA ASN A 76 -15.01 -27.06 21.28
C ASN A 76 -14.02 -27.46 20.17
N SER A 77 -13.21 -28.49 20.44
CA SER A 77 -12.23 -29.02 19.50
C SER A 77 -12.35 -30.52 19.36
N VAL A 78 -12.16 -31.02 18.13
CA VAL A 78 -12.10 -32.46 17.84
C VAL A 78 -10.84 -32.76 17.04
N GLU A 79 -10.12 -33.80 17.42
CA GLU A 79 -8.99 -34.34 16.66
C GLU A 79 -9.52 -35.43 15.73
N VAL A 80 -9.33 -35.27 14.43
CA VAL A 80 -9.78 -36.23 13.41
C VAL A 80 -8.62 -36.63 12.51
N PRO A 81 -8.60 -37.88 12.02
CA PRO A 81 -7.59 -38.34 11.09
C PRO A 81 -7.66 -37.52 9.80
N TYR A 82 -6.50 -37.09 9.31
CA TYR A 82 -6.39 -36.28 8.13
C TYR A 82 -6.01 -37.12 6.91
N ASP A 83 -6.88 -37.15 5.91
CA ASP A 83 -6.58 -37.77 4.63
C ASP A 83 -5.77 -36.78 3.76
N ARG A 84 -4.45 -36.96 3.75
CA ARG A 84 -3.51 -36.15 2.96
C ARG A 84 -3.69 -36.31 1.45
N VAL A 85 -4.25 -37.42 0.98
CA VAL A 85 -4.40 -37.70 -0.45
C VAL A 85 -5.53 -36.85 -1.01
N ASN A 86 -6.65 -36.78 -0.29
CA ASN A 86 -7.83 -36.03 -0.70
C ASN A 86 -7.85 -34.59 -0.14
N GLY A 87 -7.02 -34.29 0.86
CA GLY A 87 -6.99 -32.97 1.50
C GLY A 87 -8.22 -32.70 2.38
N VAL A 88 -8.83 -33.75 2.93
CA VAL A 88 -10.10 -33.70 3.65
C VAL A 88 -9.97 -34.40 5.00
N ALA A 89 -10.68 -33.90 6.01
CA ALA A 89 -10.93 -34.61 7.25
C ALA A 89 -12.41 -35.00 7.34
N TYR A 90 -12.67 -36.22 7.80
CA TYR A 90 -14.02 -36.73 7.98
C TYR A 90 -14.43 -36.63 9.44
N VAL A 91 -15.56 -35.97 9.69
CA VAL A 91 -16.10 -35.77 11.03
C VAL A 91 -17.40 -36.53 11.16
N TYR A 92 -17.52 -37.30 12.24
CA TYR A 92 -18.70 -38.11 12.54
C TYR A 92 -19.57 -37.39 13.57
N ASP A 93 -20.83 -37.19 13.22
CA ASP A 93 -21.84 -36.70 14.16
C ASP A 93 -22.29 -37.79 15.12
N SER A 94 -22.89 -37.38 16.24
CA SER A 94 -23.65 -38.22 17.18
C SER A 94 -24.70 -39.13 16.49
N ASN A 95 -25.20 -38.71 15.32
CA ASN A 95 -26.16 -39.44 14.50
C ASN A 95 -25.53 -40.26 13.37
N ASN A 96 -24.23 -40.56 13.43
CA ASN A 96 -23.47 -41.29 12.39
C ASN A 96 -23.46 -40.62 11.00
N LYS A 97 -23.79 -39.32 10.92
CA LYS A 97 -23.63 -38.53 9.70
C LYS A 97 -22.15 -38.16 9.51
N ILE A 98 -21.68 -38.23 8.28
CA ILE A 98 -20.29 -37.93 7.91
C ILE A 98 -20.25 -36.57 7.23
N TYR A 99 -19.41 -35.68 7.75
CA TYR A 99 -19.11 -34.39 7.15
C TYR A 99 -17.67 -34.37 6.65
N ALA A 100 -17.49 -34.02 5.37
CA ALA A 100 -16.19 -33.80 4.77
C ALA A 100 -15.79 -32.34 4.98
N VAL A 101 -14.69 -32.11 5.68
CA VAL A 101 -14.14 -30.78 5.92
C VAL A 101 -12.85 -30.63 5.13
N GLY A 102 -12.81 -29.67 4.21
CA GLY A 102 -11.59 -29.34 3.47
C GLY A 102 -10.53 -28.76 4.40
N ILE A 103 -9.30 -29.27 4.30
CA ILE A 103 -8.18 -28.84 5.14
C ILE A 103 -7.24 -27.98 4.29
N ASP A 104 -7.17 -26.70 4.62
CA ASP A 104 -6.24 -25.78 3.99
C ASP A 104 -4.79 -26.06 4.44
N ALA A 105 -3.81 -25.74 3.60
CA ALA A 105 -2.39 -25.99 3.87
C ALA A 105 -1.86 -25.29 5.14
N LEU A 106 -2.58 -24.28 5.64
CA LEU A 106 -2.22 -23.52 6.84
C LEU A 106 -2.91 -24.03 8.12
N SER A 107 -3.57 -25.18 8.05
CA SER A 107 -4.27 -25.80 9.17
C SER A 107 -3.30 -26.40 10.19
N GLN A 108 -3.68 -26.38 11.47
CA GLN A 108 -2.86 -26.98 12.53
C GLN A 108 -2.92 -28.52 12.48
N LEU A 109 -1.86 -29.13 11.95
CA LEU A 109 -1.66 -30.58 11.95
C LEU A 109 -0.97 -31.04 13.24
N LYS A 110 -1.39 -32.19 13.75
CA LYS A 110 -0.82 -32.87 14.91
C LYS A 110 -0.51 -34.32 14.51
N GLY A 111 0.65 -34.52 13.89
CA GLY A 111 1.03 -35.81 13.29
C GLY A 111 0.17 -36.11 12.07
N ASP A 112 -0.59 -37.21 12.12
CA ASP A 112 -1.53 -37.63 11.06
C ASP A 112 -2.98 -37.16 11.31
N ASN A 113 -3.20 -36.42 12.40
CA ASN A 113 -4.51 -35.86 12.75
C ASN A 113 -4.53 -34.35 12.52
N VAL A 114 -5.71 -33.81 12.25
CA VAL A 114 -5.98 -32.37 12.23
C VAL A 114 -6.92 -32.01 13.36
N VAL A 115 -6.71 -30.83 13.95
CA VAL A 115 -7.60 -30.29 14.98
C VAL A 115 -8.61 -29.38 14.32
N LEU A 116 -9.89 -29.72 14.45
CA LEU A 116 -11.01 -28.91 13.99
C LEU A 116 -11.70 -28.24 15.17
N TYR A 117 -12.17 -27.02 14.97
CA TYR A 117 -12.85 -26.22 15.98
C TYR A 117 -14.29 -25.93 15.56
N TYR A 118 -15.21 -25.99 16.52
CA TYR A 118 -16.63 -25.71 16.32
C TYR A 118 -17.23 -25.00 17.53
N THR A 119 -18.35 -24.32 17.32
CA THR A 119 -19.03 -23.53 18.37
C THR A 119 -20.32 -24.23 18.81
N GLY A 120 -20.54 -24.31 20.12
CA GLY A 120 -21.69 -25.02 20.71
C GLY A 120 -21.61 -26.53 20.44
N ASP A 121 -22.76 -27.15 20.21
CA ASP A 121 -22.88 -28.60 20.01
C ASP A 121 -22.94 -29.02 18.53
N ASN A 122 -22.82 -28.06 17.61
CA ASN A 122 -22.94 -28.34 16.17
C ASN A 122 -21.60 -28.71 15.53
N ILE A 123 -21.27 -30.00 15.57
CA ILE A 123 -20.04 -30.54 14.98
C ILE A 123 -19.98 -30.38 13.44
N ALA A 124 -21.12 -30.18 12.76
CA ALA A 124 -21.16 -29.91 11.32
C ALA A 124 -20.54 -28.54 10.95
N SER A 125 -20.38 -27.64 11.94
CA SER A 125 -19.71 -26.35 11.76
C SER A 125 -18.19 -26.41 11.98
N ALA A 126 -17.63 -27.62 12.17
CA ALA A 126 -16.21 -27.81 12.41
C ALA A 126 -15.36 -27.30 11.25
N LYS A 127 -14.42 -26.42 11.56
CA LYS A 127 -13.49 -25.83 10.59
C LYS A 127 -12.05 -25.93 11.09
N PRO A 128 -11.09 -26.13 10.18
CA PRO A 128 -9.69 -25.99 10.54
C PRO A 128 -9.39 -24.54 10.86
N VAL A 129 -8.45 -24.32 11.77
CA VAL A 129 -8.00 -22.99 12.17
C VAL A 129 -6.55 -22.80 11.73
N THR A 130 -6.23 -21.59 11.28
CA THR A 130 -4.89 -21.22 10.82
C THR A 130 -3.89 -21.28 11.97
N VAL A 131 -2.67 -21.75 11.72
CA VAL A 131 -1.64 -21.82 12.77
C VAL A 131 -1.24 -20.41 13.24
N VAL A 132 -1.14 -20.19 14.55
CA VAL A 132 -0.89 -18.85 15.14
C VAL A 132 0.39 -18.19 14.60
N TRP A 133 1.45 -18.97 14.36
CA TRP A 133 2.72 -18.43 13.87
C TRP A 133 2.59 -17.79 12.47
N PHE A 134 1.63 -18.22 11.64
CA PHE A 134 1.37 -17.62 10.34
C PHE A 134 0.97 -16.15 10.49
N TYR A 135 0.08 -15.84 11.44
CA TYR A 135 -0.32 -14.46 11.72
C TYR A 135 0.87 -13.62 12.19
N VAL A 136 1.74 -14.16 13.05
CA VAL A 136 2.95 -13.47 13.51
C VAL A 136 3.85 -13.11 12.33
N VAL A 137 4.11 -14.07 11.43
CA VAL A 137 4.93 -13.84 10.23
C VAL A 137 4.29 -12.79 9.31
N MET A 138 2.97 -12.86 9.09
CA MET A 138 2.25 -11.88 8.27
C MET A 138 2.34 -10.48 8.88
N TYR A 139 2.12 -10.31 10.19
CA TYR A 139 2.27 -9.00 10.83
C TYR A 139 3.68 -8.45 10.72
N MET A 140 4.71 -9.29 10.92
CA MET A 140 6.10 -8.85 10.75
C MET A 140 6.37 -8.35 9.33
N ALA A 141 5.84 -9.05 8.31
CA ALA A 141 5.95 -8.62 6.91
C ALA A 141 5.22 -7.29 6.67
N TRP A 142 3.97 -7.15 7.11
CA TRP A 142 3.19 -5.92 6.92
C TRP A 142 3.82 -4.71 7.62
N ILE A 143 4.30 -4.89 8.85
CA ILE A 143 4.97 -3.83 9.63
C ILE A 143 6.28 -3.42 8.95
N ALA A 144 7.08 -4.38 8.47
CA ALA A 144 8.32 -4.08 7.76
C ALA A 144 8.06 -3.26 6.47
N ILE A 145 7.05 -3.66 5.68
CA ILE A 145 6.64 -2.92 4.48
C ILE A 145 6.16 -1.52 4.85
N LEU A 146 5.38 -1.38 5.91
CA LEU A 146 4.84 -0.09 6.35
C LEU A 146 5.97 0.86 6.81
N ILE A 147 6.94 0.36 7.57
CA ILE A 147 8.13 1.14 7.97
C ILE A 147 8.93 1.56 6.73
N PHE A 148 9.15 0.65 5.78
CA PHE A 148 9.85 0.96 4.54
C PHE A 148 9.13 2.03 3.71
N LEU A 149 7.80 1.96 3.58
CA LEU A 149 7.00 2.94 2.85
C LEU A 149 7.05 4.31 3.53
N ILE A 150 6.97 4.37 4.87
CA ILE A 150 7.09 5.63 5.63
C ILE A 150 8.50 6.21 5.46
N PHE A 151 9.54 5.39 5.58
CA PHE A 151 10.92 5.82 5.39
C PHE A 151 11.18 6.32 3.97
N ALA A 152 10.66 5.62 2.95
CA ALA A 152 10.79 6.04 1.56
C ALA A 152 10.06 7.36 1.29
N ALA A 153 8.85 7.52 1.85
CA ALA A 153 8.14 8.80 1.79
C ALA A 153 8.95 9.90 2.47
N TRP A 154 9.40 9.70 3.70
CA TRP A 154 10.20 10.66 4.46
C TRP A 154 11.49 11.06 3.74
N LYS A 155 12.26 10.09 3.24
CA LYS A 155 13.49 10.33 2.46
C LYS A 155 13.22 11.15 1.21
N LYS A 156 12.09 10.91 0.53
CA LYS A 156 11.71 11.67 -0.67
C LYS A 156 11.33 13.12 -0.32
N PHE A 157 10.73 13.36 0.85
CA PHE A 157 10.44 14.70 1.34
C PHE A 157 11.70 15.47 1.76
N HIS A 158 12.63 14.84 2.49
CA HIS A 158 13.81 15.51 3.03
C HIS A 158 15.03 15.52 2.08
N GLY A 159 15.17 14.53 1.19
CA GLY A 159 16.25 14.48 0.20
C GLY A 159 16.12 15.51 -0.93
N SER A 160 14.93 16.11 -1.09
CA SER A 160 14.69 17.15 -2.09
C SER A 160 15.31 18.51 -1.73
N HIS A 161 15.75 18.73 -0.48
CA HIS A 161 16.38 19.98 -0.08
C HIS A 161 17.85 20.10 -0.54
N HIS A 162 18.55 18.98 -0.75
CA HIS A 162 19.97 19.00 -1.13
C HIS A 162 20.24 19.08 -2.63
N ALA A 163 19.25 18.80 -3.49
CA ALA A 163 19.42 18.89 -4.94
C ALA A 163 19.39 20.34 -5.47
N VAL A 164 18.87 21.29 -4.68
CA VAL A 164 18.74 22.69 -5.09
C VAL A 164 20.02 23.49 -4.84
N GLU A 165 20.80 23.11 -3.83
CA GLU A 165 21.96 23.88 -3.38
C GLU A 165 23.22 23.63 -4.23
N HIS A 166 23.33 22.46 -4.89
CA HIS A 166 24.50 22.12 -5.69
C HIS A 166 24.51 22.72 -7.11
N THR A 167 23.39 23.26 -7.60
CA THR A 167 23.33 23.95 -8.91
C THR A 167 23.67 25.44 -8.85
N GLY A 168 23.86 26.02 -7.66
CA GLY A 168 24.11 27.46 -7.48
C GLY A 168 25.57 27.87 -7.26
N LYS A 169 26.53 26.93 -7.18
CA LYS A 169 27.92 27.23 -6.74
C LYS A 169 29.04 26.85 -7.73
N SER A 170 28.75 26.44 -8.96
CA SER A 170 29.79 26.01 -9.91
C SER A 170 29.98 26.91 -11.14
N ARG A 171 29.49 28.15 -11.13
CA ARG A 171 29.85 29.12 -12.18
C ARG A 171 30.42 30.37 -11.52
N PHE A 172 31.58 30.79 -12.02
CA PHE A 172 32.43 31.91 -11.60
C PHE A 172 33.64 31.54 -10.73
N ASP A 173 34.47 30.62 -11.25
CA ASP A 173 35.93 30.73 -11.16
C ASP A 173 36.44 30.47 -12.59
N ASP A 174 36.67 31.56 -13.34
CA ASP A 174 37.59 31.70 -14.49
C ASP A 174 37.53 33.15 -14.99
#